data_AF-A0A815WVE2-F1
#
_entry.id   AF-A0A815WVE2-F1
#
_cell.length_a   1.000
_cell.length_b   1.000
_cell.length_c   1.000
_cell.angle_alpha   90.00
_cell.angle_beta   90.00
_cell.angle_gamma   90.00
#
_symmetry.space_group_name_H-M   'P 1'
#
loop_
_entity.id
_entity.type
_entity.pdbx_description
1 polymer ?
#
loop_
_entity_poly.entity_id
_entity_poly.type
_entity_poly.pdbx_seq_one_letter_code
_entity_poly.pdbx_strand_id
1 'polypeptide(L)'
;EVQIENLGAHLNAYTSREQTAYYAKCFSKDLPQIVEILSDIIQNSQFNDEEIERERHTILREMEEIENNHHEVIFDHLHATAYQGTPLARSVLGSTDNIKSINKSDLLKYLGTHYKAPRMVLAAAGGVNHDQLVRLSEEHFGKLKAGYQGEVPDLLPCRFSGSEIRIRDDEMSLAHIAVAAESPGWAHADTIPLMVASTIVGNWDR
;
A
#
# COMPACT_ATOMS: atom_id res chain seq x y z
N GLU A 1 -1.94 20.03 -5.18
CA GLU A 1 -2.92 20.21 -4.08
C GLU A 1 -3.96 21.27 -4.37
N VAL A 2 -3.60 22.55 -4.56
CA VAL A 2 -4.56 23.65 -4.83
C VAL A 2 -5.55 23.37 -5.96
N GLN A 3 -5.11 22.73 -7.06
CA GLN A 3 -5.99 22.38 -8.17
C GLN A 3 -7.08 21.35 -7.78
N ILE A 4 -6.76 20.41 -6.89
CA ILE A 4 -7.68 19.38 -6.40
C ILE A 4 -8.68 20.00 -5.41
N GLU A 5 -8.19 20.84 -4.51
CA GLU A 5 -9.02 21.56 -3.53
C GLU A 5 -10.02 22.50 -4.21
N ASN A 6 -9.60 23.21 -5.27
CA ASN A 6 -10.48 24.09 -6.04
C ASN A 6 -11.64 23.35 -6.73
N LEU A 7 -11.49 22.06 -7.00
CA LEU A 7 -12.55 21.21 -7.55
C LEU A 7 -13.49 20.66 -6.47
N GLY A 8 -13.16 20.86 -5.18
CA GLY A 8 -13.80 20.15 -4.08
C GLY A 8 -13.55 18.64 -4.14
N ALA A 9 -12.47 18.22 -4.80
CA ALA A 9 -12.07 16.83 -4.88
C ALA A 9 -11.18 16.45 -3.69
N HIS A 10 -11.19 15.18 -3.32
CA HIS A 10 -10.30 14.62 -2.30
C HIS A 10 -9.42 13.56 -2.93
N LEU A 11 -8.12 13.78 -2.95
CA LEU A 11 -7.12 12.81 -3.38
C LEU A 11 -6.52 12.13 -2.15
N ASN A 12 -6.29 10.82 -2.21
CA ASN A 12 -5.57 10.09 -1.19
C ASN A 12 -4.81 8.92 -1.79
N ALA A 13 -3.88 8.35 -1.02
CA ALA A 13 -3.16 7.15 -1.37
C ALA A 13 -2.97 6.26 -0.14
N TYR A 14 -2.85 4.95 -0.37
CA TYR A 14 -2.38 4.02 0.67
C TYR A 14 -1.54 2.92 0.06
N THR A 15 -0.64 2.37 0.87
CA THR A 15 0.20 1.22 0.52
C THR A 15 0.03 0.13 1.55
N SER A 16 -0.17 -1.10 1.09
CA SER A 16 -0.12 -2.33 1.86
C SER A 16 1.08 -3.18 1.42
N ARG A 17 1.24 -4.38 2.01
CA ARG A 17 2.33 -5.30 1.64
C ARG A 17 2.30 -5.74 0.17
N GLU A 18 1.13 -5.75 -0.47
CA GLU A 18 0.95 -6.29 -1.83
C GLU A 18 0.26 -5.34 -2.81
N GLN A 19 -0.28 -4.21 -2.34
CA GLN A 19 -1.07 -3.29 -3.16
C GLN A 19 -0.81 -1.83 -2.78
N THR A 20 -0.69 -0.98 -3.79
CA THR A 20 -0.70 0.48 -3.63
C THR A 20 -1.87 1.05 -4.43
N ALA A 21 -2.61 1.97 -3.82
CA ALA A 21 -3.72 2.64 -4.48
C ALA A 21 -3.56 4.15 -4.37
N TYR A 22 -3.73 4.84 -5.49
CA TYR A 22 -3.94 6.28 -5.57
C TYR A 22 -5.36 6.49 -6.08
N TYR A 23 -6.17 7.23 -5.33
CA TYR A 23 -7.58 7.39 -5.67
C TYR A 23 -8.07 8.79 -5.32
N ALA A 24 -9.10 9.23 -6.03
CA ALA A 24 -9.76 10.49 -5.75
C ALA A 24 -11.28 10.35 -5.71
N LYS A 25 -11.90 11.14 -4.85
CA LYS A 25 -13.36 11.38 -4.82
C LYS A 25 -13.61 12.76 -5.42
N CYS A 26 -14.49 12.83 -6.42
CA CYS A 26 -14.78 14.05 -7.16
C CYS A 26 -16.23 14.06 -7.66
N PHE A 27 -16.70 15.20 -8.16
CA PHE A 27 -17.95 15.25 -8.91
C PHE A 27 -17.77 14.61 -10.29
N SER A 28 -18.81 13.95 -10.80
CA SER A 28 -18.76 13.24 -12.09
C SER A 28 -18.32 14.11 -13.27
N LYS A 29 -18.62 15.41 -13.23
CA LYS A 29 -18.21 16.39 -14.26
C LYS A 29 -16.69 16.60 -14.32
N ASP A 30 -15.98 16.38 -13.21
CA ASP A 30 -14.55 16.64 -13.06
C ASP A 30 -13.71 15.37 -13.31
N LEU A 31 -14.35 14.26 -13.70
CA LEU A 31 -13.70 12.98 -14.02
C LEU A 31 -12.52 13.15 -15.01
N PRO A 32 -12.64 13.88 -16.14
CA PRO A 32 -11.52 14.06 -17.05
C PRO A 32 -10.28 14.65 -16.36
N GLN A 33 -10.48 15.71 -15.58
CA GLN A 33 -9.40 16.40 -14.89
C GLN A 33 -8.77 15.54 -13.80
N ILE A 34 -9.55 14.71 -13.10
CA ILE A 34 -9.02 13.80 -12.08
C ILE A 34 -8.20 12.67 -12.71
N VAL A 35 -8.64 12.11 -13.84
CA VAL A 35 -7.87 11.07 -14.55
C VAL A 35 -6.54 11.64 -15.06
N GLU A 36 -6.54 12.87 -15.58
CA GLU A 36 -5.33 13.59 -15.96
C GLU A 36 -4.37 13.75 -14.77
N ILE A 37 -4.86 14.25 -13.63
CA ILE A 37 -4.06 14.48 -12.42
C ILE A 37 -3.46 13.16 -11.91
N LEU A 38 -4.26 12.08 -11.82
CA LEU A 38 -3.76 10.78 -11.37
C LEU A 38 -2.68 10.24 -12.31
N SER A 39 -2.87 10.41 -13.62
CA SER A 39 -1.88 10.03 -14.62
C SER A 39 -0.57 10.80 -14.46
N ASP A 40 -0.64 12.11 -14.23
CA ASP A 40 0.54 12.95 -14.06
C ASP A 40 1.33 12.59 -12.81
N ILE A 41 0.64 12.35 -11.68
CA ILE A 41 1.25 11.89 -10.43
C ILE A 41 1.99 10.56 -10.65
N ILE A 42 1.38 9.61 -11.35
CA ILE A 42 1.96 8.27 -11.52
C ILE A 42 3.15 8.28 -12.50
N GLN A 43 3.12 9.11 -13.54
CA GLN A 43 4.07 9.04 -14.66
C GLN A 43 5.17 10.11 -14.62
N ASN A 44 4.83 11.32 -14.17
CA ASN A 44 5.68 12.50 -14.27
C ASN A 44 6.08 13.05 -12.89
N SER A 45 5.98 12.23 -11.83
CA SER A 45 6.48 12.58 -10.50
C SER A 45 7.93 13.07 -10.56
N GLN A 46 8.14 14.29 -10.09
CA GLN A 46 9.46 14.88 -9.96
C GLN A 46 9.98 14.60 -8.55
N PHE A 47 11.18 14.06 -8.47
CA PHE A 47 11.87 13.80 -7.21
C PHE A 47 13.00 14.79 -7.07
N ASN A 48 12.78 15.90 -6.37
CA ASN A 48 13.86 16.82 -6.03
C ASN A 48 14.44 16.45 -4.66
N ASP A 49 15.74 16.70 -4.47
CA ASP A 49 16.45 16.21 -3.29
C ASP A 49 15.95 16.90 -2.01
N GLU A 50 15.52 18.17 -2.11
CA GLU A 50 14.96 18.93 -0.99
C GLU A 50 13.61 18.35 -0.49
N GLU A 51 12.71 17.96 -1.39
CA GLU A 51 11.43 17.31 -1.04
C GLU A 51 11.67 15.91 -0.50
N ILE A 52 12.61 15.14 -1.05
CA ILE A 52 12.97 13.83 -0.51
C ILE A 52 13.43 13.98 0.94
N GLU A 53 14.34 14.92 1.22
CA GLU A 53 14.80 15.14 2.60
C GLU A 53 13.68 15.64 3.50
N ARG A 54 12.80 16.52 3.02
CA ARG A 54 11.63 16.96 3.80
C ARG A 54 10.72 15.78 4.14
N GLU A 55 10.40 14.96 3.16
CA GLU A 55 9.51 13.80 3.32
C GLU A 55 10.12 12.73 4.22
N ARG A 56 11.45 12.55 4.16
CA ARG A 56 12.17 11.66 5.06
C ARG A 56 11.93 12.01 6.54
N HIS A 57 11.91 13.30 6.88
CA HIS A 57 11.62 13.74 8.24
C HIS A 57 10.17 13.49 8.63
N THR A 58 9.22 13.65 7.70
CA THR A 58 7.81 13.31 7.91
C THR A 58 7.65 11.83 8.20
N ILE A 59 8.20 10.95 7.36
CA ILE A 59 8.12 9.49 7.51
C ILE A 59 8.74 9.02 8.83
N LEU A 60 9.87 9.61 9.25
CA LEU A 60 10.48 9.27 10.53
C LEU A 60 9.58 9.63 11.72
N ARG A 61 8.82 10.73 11.64
CA ARG A 61 7.84 11.09 12.68
C ARG A 61 6.63 10.18 12.67
N GLU A 62 6.11 9.86 11.49
CA GLU A 62 4.99 8.90 11.36
C GLU A 62 5.36 7.53 11.94
N MET A 63 6.61 7.09 11.76
CA MET A 63 7.11 5.86 12.36
C MET A 63 7.11 5.92 13.89
N GLU A 64 7.54 7.04 14.49
CA GLU A 64 7.45 7.25 15.95
C GLU A 64 5.98 7.23 16.44
N GLU A 65 5.05 7.78 15.66
CA GLU A 65 3.61 7.73 15.98
C GLU A 65 3.05 6.31 15.92
N ILE A 66 3.43 5.54 14.89
CA ILE A 66 3.01 4.14 14.70
C ILE A 66 3.58 3.23 15.79
N GLU A 67 4.83 3.46 16.23
CA GLU A 67 5.43 2.70 17.35
C GLU A 67 4.62 2.83 18.65
N ASN A 68 3.89 3.94 18.84
CA ASN A 68 2.99 4.14 19.97
C ASN A 68 1.60 3.52 19.78
N ASN A 69 1.28 3.07 18.56
CA ASN A 69 0.03 2.36 18.24
C ASN A 69 0.22 0.84 18.36
N HIS A 70 0.06 0.32 19.58
CA HIS A 70 0.21 -1.10 19.89
C HIS A 70 -0.66 -2.03 19.03
N HIS A 71 -1.80 -1.56 18.52
CA HIS A 71 -2.65 -2.36 17.63
C HIS A 71 -1.99 -2.58 16.26
N GLU A 72 -1.25 -1.62 15.72
CA GLU A 72 -0.54 -1.81 14.45
C GLU A 72 0.77 -2.57 14.65
N VAL A 73 1.54 -2.20 15.67
CA VAL A 73 2.83 -2.82 16.02
C VAL A 73 2.70 -4.32 16.22
N ILE A 74 1.62 -4.79 16.84
CA ILE A 74 1.44 -6.22 17.07
C ILE A 74 1.23 -7.01 15.77
N PHE A 75 0.54 -6.44 14.78
CA PHE A 75 0.35 -7.10 13.49
C PHE A 75 1.63 -7.10 12.65
N ASP A 76 2.48 -6.08 12.79
CA ASP A 76 3.80 -6.07 12.18
C ASP A 76 4.73 -7.13 12.80
N HIS A 77 4.73 -7.26 14.12
CA HIS A 77 5.44 -8.35 14.80
C HIS A 77 4.89 -9.74 14.44
N LEU A 78 3.57 -9.87 14.34
CA LEU A 78 2.93 -11.12 13.91
C LEU A 78 3.38 -11.52 12.51
N HIS A 79 3.38 -10.60 11.54
CA HIS A 79 3.88 -10.86 10.19
C HIS A 79 5.38 -11.20 10.19
N ALA A 80 6.18 -10.44 10.95
CA ALA A 80 7.62 -10.64 11.04
C ALA A 80 8.00 -12.03 11.55
N THR A 81 7.29 -12.53 12.58
CA THR A 81 7.53 -13.88 13.10
C THR A 81 6.92 -14.96 12.20
N ALA A 82 5.68 -14.80 11.74
CA ALA A 82 4.97 -15.80 10.95
C ALA A 82 5.62 -16.06 9.59
N TYR A 83 6.14 -15.03 8.93
CA TYR A 83 6.71 -15.12 7.58
C TYR A 83 8.23 -14.90 7.56
N GLN A 84 8.90 -15.21 8.67
CA GLN A 84 10.34 -15.00 8.86
C GLN A 84 11.19 -15.47 7.67
N GLY A 85 12.13 -14.62 7.25
CA GLY A 85 13.01 -14.89 6.12
C GLY A 85 12.36 -14.70 4.73
N THR A 86 11.11 -14.24 4.66
CA THR A 86 10.40 -13.96 3.39
C THR A 86 10.08 -12.46 3.26
N PRO A 87 9.74 -11.97 2.05
CA PRO A 87 9.33 -10.57 1.88
C PRO A 87 8.12 -10.15 2.72
N LEU A 88 7.17 -11.04 3.00
CA LEU A 88 5.96 -10.73 3.80
C LEU A 88 6.24 -10.40 5.27
N ALA A 89 7.40 -10.80 5.80
CA ALA A 89 7.81 -10.45 7.16
C ALA A 89 8.17 -8.97 7.34
N ARG A 90 8.39 -8.23 6.25
CA ARG A 90 8.78 -6.83 6.32
C ARG A 90 7.56 -5.95 6.61
N SER A 91 7.73 -4.93 7.43
CA SER A 91 6.75 -3.85 7.60
C SER A 91 6.66 -3.01 6.32
N VAL A 92 5.56 -2.27 6.16
CA VAL A 92 5.37 -1.38 5.01
C VAL A 92 6.37 -0.22 5.04
N LEU A 93 6.65 0.35 6.23
CA LEU A 93 7.61 1.44 6.39
C LEU A 93 9.07 1.00 6.23
N GLY A 94 9.37 -0.26 6.51
CA GLY A 94 10.74 -0.76 6.55
C GLY A 94 11.51 -0.31 7.79
N SER A 95 12.84 -0.36 7.73
CA SER A 95 13.71 0.04 8.83
C SER A 95 14.12 1.51 8.77
N THR A 96 14.39 2.09 9.93
CA THR A 96 14.95 3.45 10.07
C THR A 96 16.21 3.65 9.22
N ASP A 97 17.08 2.65 9.15
CA ASP A 97 18.32 2.73 8.36
C ASP A 97 18.03 2.84 6.86
N ASN A 98 17.05 2.07 6.36
CA ASN A 98 16.63 2.16 4.96
C ASN A 98 15.96 3.50 4.67
N ILE A 99 15.12 4.00 5.58
CA ILE A 99 14.50 5.32 5.47
C ILE A 99 15.56 6.41 5.47
N LYS A 100 16.70 6.25 6.14
CA LYS A 100 17.80 7.23 6.12
C LYS A 100 18.66 7.15 4.86
N SER A 101 18.79 5.98 4.26
CA SER A 101 19.66 5.77 3.09
C SER A 101 18.96 5.90 1.74
N ILE A 102 17.62 5.79 1.70
CA ILE A 102 16.87 5.83 0.44
C ILE A 102 17.13 7.15 -0.31
N ASN A 103 17.39 7.06 -1.60
CA ASN A 103 17.69 8.22 -2.43
C ASN A 103 16.85 8.21 -3.72
N LYS A 104 16.92 9.29 -4.48
CA LYS A 104 16.21 9.47 -5.75
C LYS A 104 16.39 8.31 -6.73
N SER A 105 17.59 7.75 -6.82
CA SER A 105 17.86 6.66 -7.77
C SER A 105 17.13 5.36 -7.39
N ASP A 106 16.98 5.09 -6.10
CA ASP A 106 16.20 3.96 -5.59
C ASP A 106 14.71 4.12 -5.92
N LEU A 107 14.16 5.32 -5.71
CA LEU A 107 12.76 5.64 -6.03
C LEU A 107 12.47 5.47 -7.53
N LEU A 108 13.33 6.05 -8.38
CA LEU A 108 13.19 5.92 -9.83
C LEU A 108 13.33 4.47 -10.30
N LYS A 109 14.22 3.69 -9.67
CA LYS A 109 14.36 2.26 -9.94
C LYS A 109 13.11 1.48 -9.54
N TYR A 110 12.54 1.77 -8.37
CA TYR A 110 11.31 1.14 -7.89
C TYR A 110 10.14 1.42 -8.84
N LEU A 111 9.89 2.69 -9.17
CA LEU A 111 8.85 3.07 -10.14
C LEU A 111 9.09 2.44 -11.50
N GLY A 112 10.33 2.51 -11.99
CA GLY A 112 10.73 1.92 -13.26
C GLY A 112 10.56 0.41 -13.34
N THR A 113 10.48 -0.29 -12.20
CA THR A 113 10.31 -1.75 -12.10
C THR A 113 8.85 -2.12 -11.86
N HIS A 114 8.16 -1.46 -10.92
CA HIS A 114 6.87 -1.91 -10.43
C HIS A 114 5.67 -1.20 -11.09
N TYR A 115 5.81 0.06 -11.51
CA TYR A 115 4.69 0.84 -12.06
C TYR A 115 4.61 0.62 -13.57
N LYS A 116 4.01 -0.52 -13.95
CA LYS A 116 3.85 -0.99 -15.34
C LYS A 116 2.38 -1.20 -15.67
N ALA A 117 2.00 -0.92 -16.91
CA ALA A 117 0.61 -1.04 -17.35
C ALA A 117 -0.06 -2.39 -17.01
N PRO A 118 0.59 -3.57 -17.21
CA PRO A 118 -0.02 -4.86 -16.87
C PRO A 118 -0.23 -5.12 -15.38
N ARG A 119 0.33 -4.28 -14.49
CA ARG A 119 0.22 -4.39 -13.02
C ARG A 119 -0.62 -3.28 -12.42
N MET A 120 -1.29 -2.49 -13.25
CA MET A 120 -2.11 -1.36 -12.84
C MET A 120 -3.53 -1.56 -13.33
N VAL A 121 -4.49 -1.16 -12.49
CA VAL A 121 -5.92 -1.17 -12.84
C VAL A 121 -6.46 0.22 -12.58
N LEU A 122 -7.05 0.84 -13.60
CA LEU A 122 -7.86 2.04 -13.43
C LEU A 122 -9.30 1.63 -13.12
N ALA A 123 -9.75 1.92 -11.92
CA ALA A 123 -11.11 1.64 -11.46
C ALA A 123 -11.89 2.94 -11.23
N ALA A 124 -13.19 2.92 -11.51
CA ALA A 124 -14.08 4.04 -11.22
C ALA A 124 -15.47 3.52 -10.83
N ALA A 125 -16.13 4.23 -9.90
CA ALA A 125 -17.48 3.92 -9.44
C ALA A 125 -18.29 5.21 -9.24
N GLY A 126 -19.58 5.17 -9.56
CA GLY A 126 -20.49 6.33 -9.47
C GLY A 126 -21.05 6.72 -10.84
N GLY A 127 -21.31 8.03 -11.04
CA GLY A 127 -21.83 8.58 -12.30
C GLY A 127 -20.79 8.62 -13.42
N VAL A 128 -20.23 7.47 -13.79
CA VAL A 128 -19.14 7.34 -14.76
C VAL A 128 -19.64 6.61 -16.00
N ASN A 129 -19.40 7.20 -17.17
CA ASN A 129 -19.60 6.52 -18.46
C ASN A 129 -18.35 5.69 -18.80
N HIS A 130 -18.52 4.40 -19.05
CA HIS A 130 -17.40 3.49 -19.31
C HIS A 130 -16.59 3.89 -20.54
N ASP A 131 -17.24 4.21 -21.67
CA ASP A 131 -16.54 4.58 -22.91
C ASP A 131 -15.73 5.86 -22.74
N GLN A 132 -16.23 6.81 -21.93
CA GLN A 132 -15.47 8.01 -21.57
C GLN A 132 -14.23 7.65 -20.74
N LEU A 133 -14.37 6.78 -19.74
CA LEU A 133 -13.24 6.34 -18.92
C LEU A 133 -12.19 5.62 -19.76
N VAL A 134 -12.61 4.76 -20.69
CA VAL A 134 -11.69 4.07 -21.61
C VAL A 134 -10.93 5.08 -22.47
N ARG A 135 -11.61 6.06 -23.08
CA ARG A 135 -10.94 7.12 -23.86
C ARG A 135 -9.93 7.92 -23.03
N LEU A 136 -10.32 8.32 -21.82
CA LEU A 136 -9.41 9.03 -20.90
C LEU A 136 -8.22 8.15 -20.50
N SER A 137 -8.43 6.85 -20.33
CA SER A 137 -7.36 5.90 -20.00
C SER A 137 -6.38 5.75 -21.17
N GLU A 138 -6.86 5.67 -22.41
CA GLU A 138 -6.02 5.63 -23.60
C GLU A 138 -5.23 6.93 -23.78
N GLU A 139 -5.88 8.07 -23.55
CA GLU A 139 -5.29 9.40 -23.67
C GLU A 139 -4.16 9.64 -22.65
N HIS A 140 -4.43 9.37 -21.37
CA HIS A 140 -3.52 9.73 -20.28
C HIS A 140 -2.54 8.58 -19.92
N PHE A 141 -3.01 7.33 -19.93
CA PHE A 141 -2.19 6.17 -19.54
C PHE A 141 -1.67 5.35 -20.73
N GLY A 142 -2.06 5.65 -21.97
CA GLY A 142 -1.63 4.88 -23.15
C GLY A 142 -0.13 4.89 -23.43
N LYS A 143 0.62 5.82 -22.82
CA LYS A 143 2.09 5.91 -22.91
C LYS A 143 2.82 5.11 -21.83
N LEU A 144 2.11 4.49 -20.89
CA LEU A 144 2.72 3.66 -19.87
C LEU A 144 3.50 2.51 -20.50
N LYS A 145 4.69 2.25 -19.97
CA LYS A 145 5.53 1.15 -20.44
C LYS A 145 4.86 -0.18 -20.06
N ALA A 146 4.48 -0.95 -21.07
CA ALA A 146 3.93 -2.29 -20.87
C ALA A 146 5.01 -3.36 -20.67
N GLY A 147 6.20 -3.16 -21.26
CA GLY A 147 7.29 -4.12 -21.23
C GLY A 147 8.24 -3.95 -20.04
N TYR A 148 8.78 -5.07 -19.59
CA TYR A 148 9.95 -5.12 -18.73
C TYR A 148 11.20 -5.16 -19.60
N GLN A 149 12.24 -4.40 -19.23
CA GLN A 149 13.56 -4.52 -19.86
C GLN A 149 14.35 -5.73 -19.32
N GLY A 150 13.83 -6.41 -18.30
CA GLY A 150 14.40 -7.59 -17.66
C GLY A 150 13.31 -8.51 -17.11
N GLU A 151 13.58 -9.22 -16.02
CA GLU A 151 12.61 -10.14 -15.40
C GLU A 151 11.41 -9.40 -14.78
N VAL A 152 10.23 -10.00 -14.91
CA VAL A 152 9.01 -9.55 -14.25
C VAL A 152 9.18 -9.83 -12.75
N PRO A 153 8.84 -8.90 -11.84
CA PRO A 153 8.89 -9.16 -10.41
C PRO A 153 7.95 -10.31 -10.03
N ASP A 154 8.53 -11.46 -9.72
CA ASP A 154 7.82 -12.65 -9.27
C ASP A 154 7.41 -12.52 -7.80
N LEU A 155 6.20 -12.99 -7.51
CA LEU A 155 5.73 -13.18 -6.14
C LEU A 155 6.20 -14.55 -5.67
N LEU A 156 7.30 -14.56 -4.90
CA LEU A 156 7.81 -15.80 -4.33
C LEU A 156 6.86 -16.32 -3.26
N PRO A 157 6.65 -17.66 -3.18
CA PRO A 157 5.90 -18.26 -2.09
C PRO A 157 6.49 -17.85 -0.73
N CYS A 158 5.63 -17.35 0.15
CA CYS A 158 6.03 -16.96 1.50
C CYS A 158 5.63 -18.08 2.47
N ARG A 159 6.63 -18.77 3.01
CA ARG A 159 6.44 -19.87 3.96
C ARG A 159 5.96 -19.34 5.32
N PHE A 160 4.83 -19.86 5.81
CA PHE A 160 4.42 -19.66 7.20
C PHE A 160 5.26 -20.51 8.16
N SER A 161 5.62 -19.94 9.30
CA SER A 161 6.35 -20.59 10.38
C SER A 161 5.58 -20.38 11.69
N GLY A 162 5.18 -21.48 12.34
CA GLY A 162 4.60 -21.41 13.67
C GLY A 162 5.66 -21.03 14.70
N SER A 163 5.72 -19.75 15.06
CA SER A 163 6.68 -19.19 15.99
C SER A 163 6.05 -18.12 16.88
N GLU A 164 6.80 -17.64 17.87
CA GLU A 164 6.38 -16.58 18.76
C GLU A 164 7.44 -15.50 18.89
N ILE A 165 6.98 -14.29 19.22
CA ILE A 165 7.81 -13.18 19.68
C ILE A 165 7.13 -12.61 20.92
N ARG A 166 7.92 -12.30 21.95
CA ARG A 166 7.43 -11.74 23.21
C ARG A 166 8.27 -10.52 23.55
N ILE A 167 7.64 -9.35 23.50
CA ILE A 167 8.21 -8.10 23.98
C ILE A 167 7.60 -7.86 25.34
N ARG A 168 8.42 -7.98 26.39
CA ARG A 168 7.97 -7.82 27.76
C ARG A 168 8.26 -6.40 28.22
N ASP A 169 7.19 -5.68 28.51
CA ASP A 169 7.23 -4.39 29.19
C ASP A 169 6.24 -4.46 30.36
N ASP A 170 6.79 -4.52 31.57
CA ASP A 170 6.01 -4.64 32.81
C ASP A 170 5.41 -3.29 33.24
N GLU A 171 5.77 -2.17 32.58
CA GLU A 171 5.21 -0.83 32.82
C GLU A 171 3.91 -0.58 32.04
N MET A 172 3.63 -1.38 31.01
CA MET A 172 2.39 -1.28 30.22
C MET A 172 1.15 -1.64 31.05
N SER A 173 0.08 -0.86 30.90
CA SER A 173 -1.17 -1.08 31.62
C SER A 173 -1.95 -2.31 31.15
N LEU A 174 -1.77 -2.71 29.88
CA LEU A 174 -2.46 -3.82 29.24
C LEU A 174 -1.48 -4.63 28.38
N ALA A 175 -1.71 -5.93 28.31
CA ALA A 175 -1.02 -6.80 27.36
C ALA A 175 -1.79 -6.86 26.05
N HIS A 176 -1.09 -6.69 24.93
CA HIS A 176 -1.63 -6.87 23.58
C HIS A 176 -1.12 -8.20 23.03
N ILE A 177 -2.04 -9.06 22.56
CA ILE A 177 -1.70 -10.42 22.09
C ILE A 177 -2.41 -10.68 20.76
N ALA A 178 -1.67 -11.17 19.76
CA ALA A 178 -2.21 -11.64 18.50
C ALA A 178 -1.73 -13.07 18.22
N VAL A 179 -2.65 -13.95 17.83
CA VAL A 179 -2.37 -15.34 17.48
C VAL A 179 -3.06 -15.62 16.15
N ALA A 180 -2.33 -16.24 15.22
CA ALA A 180 -2.84 -16.59 13.91
C ALA A 180 -2.33 -17.97 13.48
N ALA A 181 -3.07 -18.59 12.57
CA ALA A 181 -2.66 -19.76 11.82
C ALA A 181 -2.54 -19.40 10.32
N GLU A 182 -1.82 -20.22 9.56
CA GLU A 182 -1.73 -20.05 8.11
C GLU A 182 -3.13 -20.12 7.48
N SER A 183 -3.47 -19.11 6.68
CA SER A 183 -4.68 -19.07 5.88
C SER A 183 -4.36 -19.30 4.41
N PRO A 184 -5.31 -19.81 3.61
CA PRO A 184 -5.10 -19.93 2.19
C PRO A 184 -5.13 -18.54 1.52
N GLY A 185 -4.52 -18.44 0.34
CA GLY A 185 -4.46 -17.18 -0.42
C GLY A 185 -5.79 -16.75 -1.04
N TRP A 186 -5.81 -15.53 -1.59
CA TRP A 186 -7.00 -14.86 -2.15
C TRP A 186 -7.87 -15.73 -3.08
N ALA A 187 -7.27 -16.55 -3.94
CA ALA A 187 -7.97 -17.34 -4.95
C ALA A 187 -8.49 -18.70 -4.45
N HIS A 188 -8.18 -19.10 -3.22
CA HIS A 188 -8.55 -20.42 -2.70
C HIS A 188 -10.03 -20.49 -2.32
N ALA A 189 -10.68 -21.63 -2.60
CA ALA A 189 -12.10 -21.83 -2.32
C ALA A 189 -12.45 -21.71 -0.82
N ASP A 190 -11.52 -22.12 0.06
CA ASP A 190 -11.72 -22.07 1.52
C ASP A 190 -11.68 -20.66 2.12
N THR A 191 -11.31 -19.64 1.35
CA THR A 191 -11.32 -18.24 1.81
C THR A 191 -12.73 -17.81 2.25
N ILE A 192 -13.77 -18.22 1.52
CA ILE A 192 -15.16 -17.87 1.88
C ILE A 192 -15.62 -18.59 3.17
N PRO A 193 -15.46 -19.92 3.33
CA PRO A 193 -15.70 -20.59 4.61
C PRO A 193 -14.96 -19.96 5.80
N LEU A 194 -13.70 -19.55 5.62
CA LEU A 194 -12.93 -18.91 6.68
C LEU A 194 -13.47 -17.52 7.06
N MET A 195 -13.96 -16.73 6.10
CA MET A 195 -14.66 -15.47 6.39
C MET A 195 -15.93 -15.69 7.22
N VAL A 196 -16.68 -16.76 6.93
CA VAL A 196 -17.85 -17.15 7.73
C VAL A 196 -17.42 -17.57 9.14
N ALA A 197 -16.38 -18.39 9.27
CA ALA A 197 -15.84 -18.80 10.56
C ALA A 197 -15.39 -17.59 11.41
N SER A 198 -14.70 -16.62 10.80
CA SER A 198 -14.29 -15.37 11.46
C SER A 198 -15.49 -14.56 11.95
N THR A 199 -16.58 -14.51 11.16
CA THR A 199 -17.83 -13.82 11.54
C THR A 199 -18.50 -14.51 12.74
N ILE A 200 -18.44 -15.84 12.83
CA ILE A 200 -19.00 -16.60 13.96
C ILE A 200 -18.20 -16.34 15.24
N VAL A 201 -16.86 -16.26 15.15
CA VAL A 201 -16.01 -15.88 16.30
C VAL A 201 -16.34 -14.45 16.75
N GLY A 202 -16.56 -13.55 15.79
CA GLY A 202 -17.00 -12.18 16.03
C GLY A 202 -15.93 -11.32 16.68
N ASN A 203 -16.36 -10.14 17.14
CA ASN A 203 -15.56 -9.23 17.94
C ASN A 203 -16.36 -8.84 19.20
N TRP A 204 -15.65 -8.46 20.25
CA TRP A 204 -16.27 -7.97 21.47
C TRP A 204 -15.48 -6.77 21.97
N ASP A 205 -16.20 -5.69 22.25
CA ASP A 205 -15.69 -4.46 22.83
C ASP A 205 -16.64 -4.04 23.96
N ARG A 206 -16.09 -3.53 25.08
CA ARG A 206 -16.84 -3.27 26.31
C ARG A 206 -16.72 -1.84 26.79
#